data_AF-A0A3P3F2J5-F1
#
_entry.id   AF-A0A3P3F2J5-F1
#
_cell.length_a   1.000
_cell.length_b   1.000
_cell.length_c   1.000
_cell.angle_alpha   90.00
_cell.angle_beta   90.00
_cell.angle_gamma   90.00
#
_symmetry.space_group_name_H-M   'P 1'
#
loop_
_entity.id
_entity.type
_entity.pdbx_description
1 polymer ?
#
loop_
_entity_poly.entity_id
_entity_poly.type
_entity_poly.pdbx_seq_one_letter_code
_entity_poly.pdbx_strand_id
1 'polypeptide(L)'
;MAELPGNSQHSAHALVAVIIPAYNAEPFIERTLASVLAQTHRNIEIIVVDDGSTDGTASIVRRLADGDGRIKLLQQKNGGVASARNAGMRASKGTFIAPVDADDLWHPTKLEKQLRVFAAAGNDLGLVYTLYRTIDADDMVIMTPKRTHPDGWVFMQHLGQNFIGNGSSAMFRRDVLFEMGGYSSRLRESGAEGCEDFFIQQSIASKYRFGVVEEHLVGYRRTPGNMSADFVRMLISRRLVLESVLARCTEAVKPVLLDAMFRTDVEIAKLGLMTHRFAAVARHCSKMLWRSPLQFAKLVAAFAAIFLRQVKRALSQPESQDRSSEIGGNFWNYSIHEFADSAENANHRVGLSNLAVMDEKLGPAGAYLMRLPEQGTLTTPNEDTNSDSLLRPLET
;
A
#
# COMPACT_ATOMS: atom_id res chain seq x y z
N MET A 1 6.59 33.42 -13.21
CA MET A 1 6.48 32.70 -11.93
C MET A 1 5.42 33.40 -11.12
N ALA A 2 4.24 32.81 -10.99
CA ALA A 2 3.21 33.35 -10.10
C ALA A 2 3.46 32.78 -8.70
N GLU A 3 3.81 33.64 -7.75
CA GLU A 3 3.85 33.30 -6.34
C GLU A 3 2.43 32.95 -5.87
N LEU A 4 2.23 31.70 -5.43
CA LEU A 4 0.99 31.30 -4.75
C LEU A 4 1.05 31.87 -3.32
N PRO A 5 0.03 32.63 -2.88
CA PRO A 5 0.05 33.28 -1.57
C PRO A 5 0.04 32.24 -0.44
N GLY A 6 0.81 32.54 0.62
CA GLY A 6 0.95 31.71 1.82
C GLY A 6 -0.39 31.29 2.40
N ASN A 7 -0.59 29.97 2.54
CA ASN A 7 -1.90 29.32 2.44
C ASN A 7 -2.44 28.76 3.78
N SER A 8 -1.96 29.25 4.93
CA SER A 8 -2.24 28.61 6.24
C SER A 8 -3.70 28.68 6.67
N GLN A 9 -4.43 29.76 6.38
CA GLN A 9 -5.88 29.82 6.68
C GLN A 9 -6.76 29.12 5.64
N HIS A 10 -6.28 28.95 4.41
CA HIS A 10 -7.06 28.34 3.32
C HIS A 10 -7.18 26.82 3.45
N SER A 11 -6.14 26.15 3.97
CA SER A 11 -6.18 24.70 4.15
C SER A 11 -7.17 24.24 5.23
N ALA A 12 -7.35 25.00 6.31
CA ALA A 12 -8.23 24.62 7.42
C ALA A 12 -9.72 24.54 7.03
N HIS A 13 -10.15 25.29 6.01
CA HIS A 13 -11.53 25.29 5.50
C HIS A 13 -11.66 24.66 4.11
N ALA A 14 -10.60 24.02 3.61
CA ALA A 14 -10.57 23.48 2.25
C ALA A 14 -11.61 22.38 2.04
N LEU A 15 -12.15 22.30 0.82
CA LEU A 15 -13.03 21.21 0.42
C LEU A 15 -12.21 19.91 0.34
N VAL A 16 -12.62 18.89 1.08
CA VAL A 16 -12.04 17.54 0.99
C VAL A 16 -12.97 16.65 0.18
N ALA A 17 -12.45 16.06 -0.89
CA ALA A 17 -13.16 15.02 -1.62
C ALA A 17 -12.83 13.64 -1.05
N VAL A 18 -13.83 13.02 -0.44
CA VAL A 18 -13.75 11.65 0.07
C VAL A 18 -14.11 10.70 -1.05
N ILE A 19 -13.19 9.80 -1.41
CA ILE A 19 -13.37 8.85 -2.53
C ILE A 19 -13.50 7.44 -1.96
N ILE A 20 -14.64 6.80 -2.23
CA ILE A 20 -14.94 5.45 -1.72
C ILE A 20 -15.08 4.49 -2.90
N PRO A 21 -14.02 3.71 -3.26
CA PRO A 21 -14.16 2.63 -4.22
C PRO A 21 -14.95 1.49 -3.58
N ALA A 22 -16.05 1.08 -4.20
CA ALA A 22 -16.94 0.06 -3.68
C ALA A 22 -17.14 -1.07 -4.70
N TYR A 23 -16.94 -2.31 -4.28
CA TYR A 23 -17.28 -3.50 -5.05
C TYR A 23 -17.77 -4.57 -4.08
N ASN A 24 -19.03 -4.94 -4.20
CA ASN A 24 -19.69 -5.89 -3.30
C ASN A 24 -19.50 -5.55 -1.81
N ALA A 25 -19.76 -4.30 -1.46
CA ALA A 25 -19.54 -3.72 -0.14
C ALA A 25 -20.83 -3.61 0.70
N GLU A 26 -21.92 -4.29 0.32
CA GLU A 26 -23.20 -4.26 1.03
C GLU A 26 -23.07 -4.44 2.56
N PRO A 27 -22.21 -5.32 3.10
CA PRO A 27 -22.11 -5.53 4.55
C PRO A 27 -21.53 -4.35 5.35
N PHE A 28 -20.82 -3.42 4.68
CA PHE A 28 -20.00 -2.41 5.38
C PHE A 28 -20.22 -0.98 4.91
N ILE A 29 -20.66 -0.76 3.66
CA ILE A 29 -20.71 0.57 3.04
C ILE A 29 -21.53 1.59 3.84
N GLU A 30 -22.62 1.16 4.48
CA GLU A 30 -23.44 2.04 5.33
C GLU A 30 -22.67 2.53 6.56
N ARG A 31 -21.90 1.65 7.22
CA ARG A 31 -21.05 2.01 8.38
C ARG A 31 -19.90 2.91 7.96
N THR A 32 -19.26 2.61 6.84
CA THR A 32 -18.20 3.44 6.25
C THR A 32 -18.69 4.85 5.99
N LEU A 33 -19.82 5.00 5.29
CA LEU A 33 -20.44 6.31 5.01
C LEU A 33 -20.85 7.04 6.30
N ALA A 34 -21.42 6.34 7.28
CA ALA A 34 -21.76 6.93 8.57
C ALA A 34 -20.52 7.53 9.26
N SER A 35 -19.37 6.85 9.23
CA SER A 35 -18.11 7.35 9.81
C SER A 35 -17.55 8.58 9.08
N VAL A 36 -17.74 8.64 7.76
CA VAL A 36 -17.37 9.80 6.92
C VAL A 36 -18.30 10.99 7.19
N LEU A 37 -19.61 10.76 7.32
CA LEU A 37 -20.58 11.81 7.62
C LEU A 37 -20.40 12.36 9.04
N ALA A 38 -19.86 11.56 9.96
CA ALA A 38 -19.54 11.96 11.33
C ALA A 38 -18.29 12.86 11.45
N GLN A 39 -17.57 13.14 10.36
CA GLN A 39 -16.39 14.01 10.40
C GLN A 39 -16.72 15.40 10.93
N THR A 40 -15.88 15.89 11.83
CA THR A 40 -15.92 17.24 12.42
C THR A 40 -15.67 18.32 11.39
N HIS A 41 -14.79 18.07 10.42
CA HIS A 41 -14.66 18.90 9.22
C HIS A 41 -15.84 18.67 8.29
N ARG A 42 -16.70 19.69 8.11
CA ARG A 42 -17.97 19.56 7.37
C ARG A 42 -17.88 19.89 5.89
N ASN A 43 -16.84 20.62 5.45
CA ASN A 43 -16.67 21.00 4.05
C ASN A 43 -16.10 19.83 3.25
N ILE A 44 -16.96 18.85 2.99
CA ILE A 44 -16.61 17.61 2.29
C ILE A 44 -17.59 17.35 1.14
N GLU A 45 -17.09 16.70 0.09
CA GLU A 45 -17.92 15.97 -0.86
C GLU A 45 -17.55 14.49 -0.79
N ILE A 46 -18.53 13.62 -0.96
CA ILE A 46 -18.35 12.17 -0.84
C ILE A 46 -18.71 11.55 -2.18
N ILE A 47 -17.75 10.90 -2.82
CA ILE A 47 -17.93 10.25 -4.11
C ILE A 47 -17.71 8.76 -3.92
N VAL A 48 -18.81 8.03 -3.95
CA VAL A 48 -18.79 6.57 -3.95
C VAL A 48 -18.75 6.11 -5.39
N VAL A 49 -17.76 5.29 -5.72
CA VAL A 49 -17.62 4.69 -7.05
C VAL A 49 -17.93 3.20 -6.93
N ASP A 50 -19.15 2.83 -7.32
CA ASP A 50 -19.55 1.45 -7.46
C ASP A 50 -18.91 0.85 -8.72
N ASP A 51 -17.92 -0.01 -8.50
CA ASP A 51 -17.09 -0.67 -9.51
C ASP A 51 -17.75 -1.96 -10.01
N GLY A 52 -19.05 -1.88 -10.31
CA GLY A 52 -19.84 -2.98 -10.86
C GLY A 52 -20.25 -4.03 -9.84
N SER A 53 -20.70 -3.61 -8.65
CA SER A 53 -21.23 -4.53 -7.64
C SER A 53 -22.44 -5.30 -8.14
N THR A 54 -22.60 -6.52 -7.65
CA THR A 54 -23.74 -7.41 -7.94
C THR A 54 -24.69 -7.57 -6.75
N ASP A 55 -24.36 -6.94 -5.62
CA ASP A 55 -25.11 -6.99 -4.37
C ASP A 55 -25.89 -5.67 -4.11
N GLY A 56 -26.36 -5.46 -2.88
CA GLY A 56 -27.12 -4.28 -2.47
C GLY A 56 -26.34 -2.96 -2.40
N THR A 57 -25.02 -2.95 -2.66
CA THR A 57 -24.12 -1.79 -2.46
C THR A 57 -24.69 -0.50 -3.06
N ALA A 58 -24.98 -0.50 -4.37
CA ALA A 58 -25.43 0.70 -5.07
C ALA A 58 -26.79 1.22 -4.56
N SER A 59 -27.67 0.31 -4.13
CA SER A 59 -28.98 0.66 -3.59
C SER A 59 -28.89 1.31 -2.21
N ILE A 60 -27.99 0.83 -1.35
CA ILE A 60 -27.70 1.46 -0.06
C ILE A 60 -27.15 2.87 -0.26
N VAL A 61 -26.19 3.04 -1.17
CA VAL A 61 -25.58 4.35 -1.43
C VAL A 61 -26.60 5.33 -2.01
N ARG A 62 -27.46 4.91 -2.95
CA ARG A 62 -28.55 5.74 -3.49
C ARG A 62 -29.47 6.26 -2.39
N ARG A 63 -29.93 5.37 -1.51
CA ARG A 63 -30.78 5.73 -0.37
C ARG A 63 -30.12 6.78 0.54
N LEU A 64 -28.83 6.64 0.81
CA LEU A 64 -28.09 7.62 1.63
C LEU A 64 -27.89 8.95 0.90
N ALA A 65 -27.65 8.92 -0.41
CA ALA A 65 -27.52 10.12 -1.23
C ALA A 65 -28.81 10.94 -1.34
N ASP A 66 -29.97 10.27 -1.32
CA ASP A 66 -31.28 10.95 -1.26
C ASP A 66 -31.46 11.75 0.06
N GLY A 67 -30.78 11.32 1.13
CA GLY A 67 -30.82 11.98 2.44
C GLY A 67 -29.71 13.02 2.69
N ASP A 68 -28.60 12.97 1.95
CA ASP A 68 -27.47 13.89 2.11
C ASP A 68 -26.83 14.24 0.76
N GLY A 69 -27.06 15.48 0.30
CA GLY A 69 -26.58 15.98 -0.99
C GLY A 69 -25.06 16.09 -1.14
N ARG A 70 -24.28 15.80 -0.09
CA ARG A 70 -22.82 15.67 -0.19
C ARG A 70 -22.40 14.35 -0.84
N ILE A 71 -23.26 13.33 -0.83
CA ILE A 71 -22.98 12.00 -1.37
C ILE A 71 -23.34 11.95 -2.85
N LYS A 72 -22.42 11.45 -3.67
CA LYS A 72 -22.59 11.20 -5.09
C LYS A 72 -22.23 9.75 -5.40
N LEU A 73 -23.13 9.04 -6.06
CA LEU A 73 -22.86 7.70 -6.59
C LEU A 73 -22.41 7.82 -8.05
N LEU A 74 -21.26 7.23 -8.36
CA LEU A 74 -20.81 6.93 -9.72
C LEU A 74 -20.83 5.42 -9.90
N GLN A 75 -21.30 4.94 -11.05
CA GLN A 75 -21.30 3.52 -11.37
C GLN A 75 -20.47 3.28 -12.63
N GLN A 76 -19.67 2.23 -12.61
CA GLN A 76 -18.88 1.78 -13.76
C GLN A 76 -18.84 0.26 -13.86
N LYS A 77 -18.37 -0.26 -15.00
CA LYS A 77 -18.03 -1.68 -15.10
C LYS A 77 -16.78 -1.95 -14.26
N ASN A 78 -16.73 -3.10 -13.59
CA ASN A 78 -15.60 -3.51 -12.74
C ASN A 78 -14.25 -3.39 -13.46
N GLY A 79 -13.46 -2.41 -13.03
CA GLY A 79 -12.12 -2.10 -13.53
C GLY A 79 -11.04 -2.16 -12.44
N GLY A 80 -11.41 -2.48 -11.21
CA GLY A 80 -10.54 -2.58 -10.05
C GLY A 80 -10.37 -1.27 -9.26
N VAL A 81 -9.79 -1.42 -8.07
CA VAL A 81 -9.70 -0.34 -7.07
C VAL A 81 -9.00 0.91 -7.60
N ALA A 82 -7.94 0.77 -8.41
CA ALA A 82 -7.28 1.90 -9.06
C ALA A 82 -8.21 2.63 -10.03
N SER A 83 -8.95 1.88 -10.86
CA SER A 83 -9.91 2.45 -11.81
C SER A 83 -10.99 3.25 -11.08
N ALA A 84 -11.58 2.67 -10.03
CA ALA A 84 -12.61 3.30 -9.22
C ALA A 84 -12.09 4.57 -8.51
N ARG A 85 -10.92 4.51 -7.86
CA ARG A 85 -10.30 5.69 -7.22
C ARG A 85 -9.99 6.78 -8.23
N ASN A 86 -9.49 6.44 -9.42
CA ASN A 86 -9.23 7.41 -10.48
C ASN A 86 -10.50 8.05 -11.03
N ALA A 87 -11.60 7.29 -11.17
CA ALA A 87 -12.90 7.83 -11.59
C ALA A 87 -13.41 8.85 -10.56
N GLY A 88 -13.37 8.52 -9.27
CA GLY A 88 -13.75 9.45 -8.20
C GLY A 88 -12.83 10.68 -8.12
N MET A 89 -11.53 10.49 -8.31
CA MET A 89 -10.55 11.58 -8.40
C MET A 89 -10.87 12.55 -9.55
N ARG A 90 -11.21 12.04 -10.74
CA ARG A 90 -11.59 12.90 -11.89
C ARG A 90 -12.90 13.66 -11.65
N ALA A 91 -13.86 13.03 -10.97
CA ALA A 91 -15.17 13.64 -10.70
C ALA A 91 -15.18 14.64 -9.53
N SER A 92 -14.15 14.63 -8.67
CA SER A 92 -14.04 15.51 -7.51
C SER A 92 -13.60 16.93 -7.86
N LYS A 93 -13.93 17.85 -6.95
CA LYS A 93 -13.59 19.28 -6.96
C LYS A 93 -12.79 19.70 -5.72
N GLY A 94 -12.69 18.84 -4.71
CA GLY A 94 -11.95 19.11 -3.47
C GLY A 94 -10.47 19.42 -3.68
N THR A 95 -9.94 20.39 -2.91
CA THR A 95 -8.51 20.73 -2.89
C THR A 95 -7.66 19.57 -2.38
N PHE A 96 -8.23 18.75 -1.49
CA PHE A 96 -7.63 17.53 -0.98
C PHE A 96 -8.46 16.31 -1.37
N ILE A 97 -7.77 15.19 -1.55
CA ILE A 97 -8.37 13.88 -1.85
C ILE A 97 -8.09 12.95 -0.67
N ALA A 98 -9.13 12.35 -0.11
CA ALA A 98 -9.03 11.42 1.01
C ALA A 98 -9.74 10.10 0.64
N PRO A 99 -9.03 9.10 0.13
CA PRO A 99 -9.62 7.79 -0.13
C PRO A 99 -9.95 7.06 1.17
N VAL A 100 -11.04 6.30 1.18
CA VAL A 100 -11.39 5.33 2.22
C VAL A 100 -11.97 4.09 1.55
N ASP A 101 -11.50 2.92 1.94
CA ASP A 101 -12.02 1.66 1.43
C ASP A 101 -13.45 1.44 1.96
N ALA A 102 -14.30 0.80 1.15
CA ALA A 102 -15.73 0.70 1.42
C ALA A 102 -16.10 -0.06 2.69
N ASP A 103 -15.13 -0.71 3.33
CA ASP A 103 -15.25 -1.47 4.57
C ASP A 103 -14.52 -0.86 5.79
N ASP A 104 -13.81 0.26 5.61
CA ASP A 104 -13.02 0.89 6.68
C ASP A 104 -13.79 1.97 7.45
N LEU A 105 -13.34 2.26 8.67
CA LEU A 105 -13.93 3.30 9.53
C LEU A 105 -12.96 4.45 9.79
N TRP A 106 -13.48 5.67 9.84
CA TRP A 106 -12.73 6.85 10.24
C TRP A 106 -13.16 7.39 11.61
N HIS A 107 -12.17 7.80 12.40
CA HIS A 107 -12.42 8.58 13.60
C HIS A 107 -12.96 9.99 13.23
N PRO A 108 -13.91 10.58 13.96
CA PRO A 108 -14.56 11.87 13.61
C PRO A 108 -13.61 13.06 13.41
N THR A 109 -12.39 13.00 13.95
CA THR A 109 -11.41 14.10 13.87
C THR A 109 -10.34 13.90 12.80
N LYS A 110 -10.42 12.84 11.98
CA LYS A 110 -9.38 12.49 11.00
C LYS A 110 -9.09 13.63 10.03
N LEU A 111 -10.13 14.10 9.32
CA LEU A 111 -9.95 15.13 8.29
C LEU A 111 -9.45 16.45 8.86
N GLU A 112 -10.04 16.90 9.98
CA GLU A 112 -9.63 18.14 10.64
C GLU A 112 -8.15 18.12 11.05
N LYS A 113 -7.67 17.02 11.65
CA LYS A 113 -6.27 16.89 12.07
C LYS A 113 -5.30 16.84 10.90
N GLN A 114 -5.64 16.15 9.82
CA GLN A 114 -4.82 16.12 8.61
C GLN A 114 -4.73 17.51 7.95
N LEU A 115 -5.85 18.24 7.89
CA LEU A 115 -5.88 19.60 7.35
C LEU A 115 -5.04 20.57 8.18
N ARG A 116 -4.98 20.41 9.51
CA ARG A 116 -4.09 21.21 10.37
C ARG A 116 -2.61 21.00 10.03
N VAL A 117 -2.20 19.77 9.72
CA VAL A 117 -0.82 19.48 9.27
C VAL A 117 -0.54 20.15 7.93
N PHE A 118 -1.46 20.07 6.96
CA PHE A 118 -1.32 20.79 5.70
C PHE A 118 -1.26 22.31 5.87
N ALA A 119 -2.09 22.87 6.77
CA ALA A 119 -2.12 24.31 7.05
C ALA A 119 -0.82 24.84 7.68
N ALA A 120 -0.11 24.00 8.44
CA ALA A 120 1.15 24.35 9.10
C ALA A 120 2.38 24.14 8.19
N ALA A 121 2.22 23.50 7.04
CA ALA A 121 3.32 23.09 6.18
C ALA A 121 3.49 23.98 4.94
N GLY A 122 4.65 23.83 4.29
CA GLY A 122 4.94 24.45 2.99
C GLY A 122 4.33 23.67 1.81
N ASN A 123 4.50 24.23 0.61
CA ASN A 123 4.02 23.64 -0.65
C ASN A 123 4.81 22.38 -1.08
N ASP A 124 5.79 21.94 -0.31
CA ASP A 124 6.57 20.73 -0.49
C ASP A 124 5.95 19.51 0.22
N LEU A 125 4.87 19.69 0.99
CA LEU A 125 4.09 18.61 1.58
C LEU A 125 3.05 18.09 0.58
N GLY A 126 3.12 16.81 0.22
CA GLY A 126 2.22 16.19 -0.77
C GLY A 126 1.12 15.29 -0.18
N LEU A 127 1.39 14.71 0.99
CA LEU A 127 0.54 13.70 1.63
C LEU A 127 0.61 13.85 3.15
N VAL A 128 -0.53 13.71 3.83
CA VAL A 128 -0.58 13.52 5.29
C VAL A 128 -1.28 12.20 5.59
N TYR A 129 -0.71 11.36 6.47
CA TYR A 129 -1.33 10.10 6.88
C TYR A 129 -1.59 10.05 8.39
N THR A 130 -2.43 9.09 8.80
CA THR A 130 -2.73 8.81 10.21
C THR A 130 -2.36 7.37 10.53
N LEU A 131 -2.39 7.02 11.81
CA LEU A 131 -2.20 5.62 12.23
C LEU A 131 -3.54 4.88 12.11
N TYR A 132 -3.47 3.55 12.09
CA TYR A 132 -4.64 2.69 11.98
C TYR A 132 -4.60 1.55 12.99
N ARG A 133 -5.78 1.08 13.39
CA ARG A 133 -5.96 -0.20 14.10
C ARG A 133 -6.62 -1.18 13.16
N THR A 134 -6.27 -2.45 13.24
CA THR A 134 -7.00 -3.49 12.53
C THR A 134 -8.28 -3.82 13.29
N ILE A 135 -9.39 -3.83 12.58
CA ILE A 135 -10.71 -4.20 13.10
C ILE A 135 -11.26 -5.45 12.40
N ASP A 136 -12.15 -6.17 13.05
CA ASP A 136 -12.88 -7.31 12.47
C ASP A 136 -14.23 -6.89 11.82
N ALA A 137 -15.08 -7.85 11.49
CA ALA A 137 -16.41 -7.61 10.90
C ALA A 137 -17.37 -6.86 11.84
N ASP A 138 -17.14 -6.92 13.15
CA ASP A 138 -17.96 -6.33 14.20
C ASP A 138 -17.40 -5.00 14.72
N ASP A 139 -16.42 -4.43 14.00
CA ASP A 139 -15.72 -3.19 14.33
C ASP A 139 -14.82 -3.27 15.57
N MET A 140 -14.55 -4.49 16.06
CA MET A 140 -13.72 -4.70 17.24
C MET A 140 -12.25 -4.67 16.86
N VAL A 141 -11.45 -3.97 17.67
CA VAL A 141 -9.99 -3.88 17.46
C VAL A 141 -9.35 -5.24 17.75
N ILE A 142 -8.73 -5.82 16.73
CA ILE A 142 -8.01 -7.10 16.84
C ILE A 142 -6.49 -6.94 16.84
N MET A 143 -5.96 -5.83 16.32
CA MET A 143 -4.52 -5.57 16.29
C MET A 143 -4.22 -4.07 16.24
N THR A 144 -3.15 -3.66 16.94
CA THR A 144 -2.56 -2.33 16.81
C THR A 144 -1.14 -2.49 16.25
N PRO A 145 -0.92 -2.16 14.96
CA PRO A 145 0.38 -2.28 14.33
C PRO A 145 1.45 -1.47 15.04
N LYS A 146 2.58 -2.11 15.37
CA LYS A 146 3.76 -1.43 15.91
C LYS A 146 4.69 -1.05 14.76
N ARG A 147 4.57 0.19 14.28
CA ARG A 147 5.34 0.72 13.14
C ARG A 147 6.06 2.01 13.53
N THR A 148 7.12 2.34 12.81
CA THR A 148 7.66 3.70 12.84
C THR A 148 6.74 4.61 12.03
N HIS A 149 6.70 5.89 12.38
CA HIS A 149 5.84 6.88 11.75
C HIS A 149 6.67 8.05 11.21
N PRO A 150 7.40 7.85 10.09
CA PRO A 150 8.28 8.87 9.55
C PRO A 150 7.51 10.12 9.07
N ASP A 151 8.11 11.29 9.31
CA ASP A 151 7.67 12.60 8.82
C ASP A 151 8.78 13.20 7.94
N GLY A 152 8.41 13.97 6.91
CA GLY A 152 9.35 14.66 6.03
C GLY A 152 9.67 13.89 4.75
N TRP A 153 10.94 13.84 4.38
CA TRP A 153 11.42 13.07 3.23
C TRP A 153 11.48 11.59 3.62
N VAL A 154 10.76 10.73 2.92
CA VAL A 154 10.50 9.36 3.39
C VAL A 154 10.58 8.29 2.29
N PHE A 155 11.08 8.63 1.10
CA PHE A 155 11.09 7.72 -0.05
C PHE A 155 11.85 6.42 0.25
N MET A 156 13.06 6.52 0.82
CA MET A 156 13.90 5.37 1.14
C MET A 156 13.29 4.58 2.30
N GLN A 157 12.77 5.26 3.32
CA GLN A 157 12.06 4.61 4.43
C GLN A 157 10.81 3.86 3.94
N HIS A 158 10.04 4.44 3.01
CA HIS A 158 8.83 3.84 2.47
C HIS A 158 9.13 2.65 1.54
N LEU A 159 10.27 2.69 0.81
CA LEU A 159 10.79 1.52 0.08
C LEU A 159 11.09 0.34 1.01
N GLY A 160 11.75 0.62 2.14
CA GLY A 160 12.08 -0.37 3.15
C GLY A 160 10.84 -0.95 3.83
N GLN A 161 9.84 -0.11 4.14
CA GLN A 161 8.63 -0.50 4.85
C GLN A 161 7.41 0.30 4.36
N ASN A 162 6.32 -0.39 3.99
CA ASN A 162 5.04 0.28 3.76
C ASN A 162 4.43 0.66 5.12
N PHE A 163 4.89 1.77 5.71
CA PHE A 163 4.52 2.20 7.06
C PHE A 163 3.08 2.73 7.16
N ILE A 164 2.51 3.28 6.07
CA ILE A 164 1.10 3.72 6.01
C ILE A 164 0.17 2.51 6.02
N GLY A 165 0.47 1.50 5.20
CA GLY A 165 -0.11 0.15 5.29
C GLY A 165 -1.49 -0.07 4.69
N ASN A 166 -2.26 0.98 4.39
CA ASN A 166 -3.57 0.88 3.74
C ASN A 166 -3.92 2.15 2.95
N GLY A 167 -4.95 2.05 2.11
CA GLY A 167 -5.48 3.15 1.31
C GLY A 167 -6.24 4.20 2.13
N SER A 168 -6.87 3.81 3.25
CA SER A 168 -7.79 4.65 4.01
C SER A 168 -7.15 5.69 4.92
N SER A 169 -5.84 5.61 5.15
CA SER A 169 -5.12 6.47 6.10
C SER A 169 -4.67 7.79 5.49
N ALA A 170 -4.34 7.82 4.20
CA ALA A 170 -3.75 8.99 3.56
C ALA A 170 -4.79 10.06 3.17
N MET A 171 -4.36 11.32 3.22
CA MET A 171 -4.98 12.47 2.56
C MET A 171 -3.92 13.11 1.67
N PHE A 172 -4.29 13.37 0.43
CA PHE A 172 -3.40 13.86 -0.61
C PHE A 172 -3.78 15.28 -1.00
N ARG A 173 -2.77 16.09 -1.33
CA ARG A 173 -3.01 17.26 -2.16
C ARG A 173 -3.48 16.83 -3.55
N ARG A 174 -4.57 17.42 -4.04
CA ARG A 174 -5.15 17.05 -5.33
C ARG A 174 -4.16 17.28 -6.47
N ASP A 175 -3.57 18.46 -6.55
CA ASP A 175 -2.63 18.82 -7.62
C ASP A 175 -1.43 17.86 -7.68
N VAL A 176 -0.87 17.50 -6.53
CA VAL A 176 0.21 16.51 -6.40
C VAL A 176 -0.23 15.12 -6.89
N LEU A 177 -1.43 14.68 -6.51
CA LEU A 177 -1.96 13.38 -6.93
C LEU A 177 -2.16 13.31 -8.46
N PHE A 178 -2.64 14.40 -9.07
CA PHE A 178 -2.77 14.51 -10.52
C PHE A 178 -1.43 14.61 -11.24
N GLU A 179 -0.46 15.34 -10.66
CA GLU A 179 0.90 15.44 -11.20
C GLU A 179 1.56 14.05 -11.29
N MET A 180 1.35 13.19 -10.30
CA MET A 180 1.86 11.81 -10.28
C MET A 180 1.03 10.83 -11.14
N GLY A 181 -0.04 11.30 -11.77
CA GLY A 181 -0.89 10.53 -12.68
C GLY A 181 -1.91 9.60 -12.00
N GLY A 182 -2.13 9.73 -10.69
CA GLY A 182 -3.10 8.93 -9.94
C GLY A 182 -2.70 7.46 -9.74
N TYR A 183 -3.70 6.60 -9.54
CA TYR A 183 -3.49 5.18 -9.24
C TYR A 183 -3.23 4.37 -10.50
N SER A 184 -2.28 3.44 -10.47
CA SER A 184 -1.96 2.58 -11.62
C SER A 184 -2.95 1.40 -11.74
N SER A 185 -3.72 1.33 -12.83
CA SER A 185 -4.52 0.14 -13.19
C SER A 185 -3.68 -1.04 -13.69
N ARG A 186 -2.42 -0.79 -14.09
CA ARG A 186 -1.54 -1.80 -14.68
C ARG A 186 -1.20 -2.97 -13.75
N LEU A 187 -1.32 -2.80 -12.43
CA LEU A 187 -1.14 -3.92 -11.49
C LEU A 187 -2.17 -5.02 -11.81
N ARG A 188 -3.45 -4.63 -11.92
CA ARG A 188 -4.56 -5.52 -12.24
C ARG A 188 -4.46 -6.09 -13.65
N GLU A 189 -4.12 -5.29 -14.64
CA GLU A 189 -3.88 -5.75 -16.01
C GLU A 189 -2.74 -6.79 -16.07
N SER A 190 -1.77 -6.68 -15.16
CA SER A 190 -0.69 -7.64 -14.99
C SER A 190 -1.05 -8.83 -14.10
N GLY A 191 -2.32 -8.95 -13.68
CA GLY A 191 -2.89 -9.99 -12.80
C GLY A 191 -2.49 -9.92 -11.32
N ALA A 192 -1.99 -8.77 -10.86
CA ALA A 192 -1.71 -8.47 -9.46
C ALA A 192 -2.68 -7.39 -8.94
N GLU A 193 -2.82 -7.22 -7.63
CA GLU A 193 -3.65 -6.14 -7.07
C GLU A 193 -3.30 -5.96 -5.59
N GLY A 194 -3.56 -4.79 -5.02
CA GLY A 194 -3.41 -4.51 -3.58
C GLY A 194 -2.15 -3.75 -3.18
N CYS A 195 -1.49 -3.09 -4.14
CA CYS A 195 -0.37 -2.15 -3.88
C CYS A 195 -0.51 -0.86 -4.72
N GLU A 196 -1.72 -0.55 -5.16
CA GLU A 196 -2.04 0.67 -5.91
C GLU A 196 -1.78 1.91 -5.04
N ASP A 197 -2.08 1.82 -3.75
CA ASP A 197 -1.79 2.81 -2.72
C ASP A 197 -0.28 2.97 -2.51
N PHE A 198 0.45 1.85 -2.38
CA PHE A 198 1.91 1.87 -2.24
C PHE A 198 2.59 2.50 -3.47
N PHE A 199 2.13 2.19 -4.68
CA PHE A 199 2.67 2.77 -5.91
C PHE A 199 2.56 4.30 -5.92
N ILE A 200 1.36 4.82 -5.65
CA ILE A 200 1.14 6.28 -5.70
C ILE A 200 1.84 6.99 -4.53
N GLN A 201 1.87 6.37 -3.34
CA GLN A 201 2.63 6.87 -2.20
C GLN A 201 4.12 6.98 -2.55
N GLN A 202 4.71 5.95 -3.16
CA GLN A 202 6.11 5.99 -3.59
C GLN A 202 6.40 7.03 -4.66
N SER A 203 5.45 7.22 -5.57
CA SER A 203 5.54 8.24 -6.62
C SER A 203 5.58 9.64 -6.00
N ILE A 204 4.70 9.92 -5.04
CA ILE A 204 4.67 11.20 -4.33
C ILE A 204 5.91 11.39 -3.48
N ALA A 205 6.34 10.37 -2.72
CA ALA A 205 7.52 10.45 -1.84
C ALA A 205 8.82 10.78 -2.62
N SER A 206 8.86 10.49 -3.93
CA SER A 206 10.01 10.81 -4.77
C SER A 206 10.23 12.31 -5.02
N LYS A 207 9.22 13.15 -4.72
CA LYS A 207 9.26 14.59 -4.97
C LYS A 207 8.73 15.45 -3.83
N TYR A 208 7.87 14.90 -2.99
CA TYR A 208 7.17 15.63 -1.93
C TYR A 208 7.39 14.98 -0.56
N ARG A 209 7.40 15.81 0.47
CA ARG A 209 7.40 15.37 1.87
C ARG A 209 6.06 14.76 2.25
N PHE A 210 6.09 13.89 3.24
CA PHE A 210 4.93 13.37 3.94
C PHE A 210 4.81 14.03 5.30
N GLY A 211 3.57 14.15 5.77
CA GLY A 211 3.23 14.58 7.12
C GLY A 211 2.52 13.45 7.86
N VAL A 212 2.61 13.46 9.18
CA VAL A 212 1.94 12.45 10.02
C VAL A 212 1.07 13.07 11.11
N VAL A 213 -0.08 12.45 11.34
CA VAL A 213 -0.84 12.59 12.59
C VAL A 213 -0.63 11.30 13.38
N GLU A 214 0.14 11.37 14.47
CA GLU A 214 0.50 10.21 15.31
C GLU A 214 -0.66 9.73 16.20
N GLU A 215 -1.84 9.58 15.61
CA GLU A 215 -3.04 9.09 16.26
C GLU A 215 -3.71 8.01 15.42
N HIS A 216 -4.31 7.04 16.11
CA HIS A 216 -5.04 5.94 15.48
C HIS A 216 -6.43 6.41 15.06
N LEU A 217 -6.53 6.95 13.84
CA LEU A 217 -7.74 7.60 13.32
C LEU A 217 -8.45 6.78 12.23
N VAL A 218 -7.97 5.56 11.96
CA VAL A 218 -8.56 4.62 11.00
C VAL A 218 -8.74 3.24 11.62
N GLY A 219 -9.92 2.65 11.46
CA GLY A 219 -10.17 1.23 11.65
C GLY A 219 -10.06 0.52 10.30
N TYR A 220 -8.96 -0.21 10.09
CA TYR A 220 -8.68 -0.97 8.89
C TYR A 220 -9.26 -2.38 9.00
N ARG A 221 -10.29 -2.70 8.22
CA ARG A 221 -11.02 -3.96 8.37
C ARG A 221 -10.28 -5.12 7.74
N ARG A 222 -10.26 -6.25 8.47
CA ARG A 222 -9.83 -7.54 7.95
C ARG A 222 -10.91 -8.59 8.17
N THR A 223 -11.44 -9.08 7.05
CA THR A 223 -12.36 -10.22 7.01
C THR A 223 -11.84 -11.29 6.05
N PRO A 224 -12.31 -12.54 6.18
CA PRO A 224 -12.11 -13.55 5.16
C PRO A 224 -12.70 -13.07 3.82
N GLY A 225 -11.88 -12.99 2.77
CA GLY A 225 -12.31 -12.56 1.44
C GLY A 225 -11.88 -11.14 1.04
N ASN A 226 -11.36 -10.33 1.98
CA ASN A 226 -10.77 -9.04 1.62
C ASN A 226 -9.58 -9.23 0.67
N MET A 227 -9.37 -8.26 -0.22
CA MET A 227 -8.24 -8.26 -1.15
C MET A 227 -6.90 -8.44 -0.41
N SER A 228 -6.77 -7.84 0.78
CA SER A 228 -5.56 -7.90 1.59
C SER A 228 -5.31 -9.25 2.28
N ALA A 229 -6.25 -10.20 2.19
CA ALA A 229 -6.05 -11.56 2.67
C ALA A 229 -5.22 -12.42 1.70
N ASP A 230 -5.15 -12.06 0.40
CA ASP A 230 -4.26 -12.72 -0.56
C ASP A 230 -2.85 -12.12 -0.51
N PHE A 231 -2.09 -12.50 0.51
CA PHE A 231 -0.74 -12.01 0.75
C PHE A 231 0.22 -12.29 -0.41
N VAL A 232 0.07 -13.43 -1.11
CA VAL A 232 0.94 -13.76 -2.25
C VAL A 232 0.69 -12.79 -3.39
N ARG A 233 -0.58 -12.50 -3.69
CA ARG A 233 -0.94 -11.49 -4.71
C ARG A 233 -0.44 -10.10 -4.34
N MET A 234 -0.55 -9.70 -3.06
CA MET A 234 0.00 -8.44 -2.58
C MET A 234 1.52 -8.35 -2.73
N LEU A 235 2.26 -9.42 -2.42
CA LEU A 235 3.72 -9.43 -2.59
C LEU A 235 4.15 -9.37 -4.06
N ILE A 236 3.44 -10.06 -4.95
CA ILE A 236 3.65 -9.94 -6.40
C ILE A 236 3.39 -8.49 -6.85
N SER A 237 2.30 -7.89 -6.37
CA SER A 237 1.95 -6.49 -6.63
C SER A 237 3.05 -5.53 -6.15
N ARG A 238 3.52 -5.70 -4.91
CA ARG A 238 4.67 -4.96 -4.36
C ARG A 238 5.90 -5.11 -5.25
N ARG A 239 6.20 -6.33 -5.70
CA ARG A 239 7.37 -6.60 -6.53
C ARG A 239 7.31 -5.84 -7.86
N LEU A 240 6.14 -5.75 -8.50
CA LEU A 240 5.93 -4.96 -9.72
C LEU A 240 6.14 -3.45 -9.47
N VAL A 241 5.67 -2.94 -8.33
CA VAL A 241 5.93 -1.54 -7.95
C VAL A 241 7.44 -1.28 -7.82
N LEU A 242 8.17 -2.18 -7.16
CA LEU A 242 9.63 -2.06 -7.03
C LEU A 242 10.36 -2.15 -8.38
N GLU A 243 9.89 -2.97 -9.34
CA GLU A 243 10.44 -2.99 -10.71
C GLU A 243 10.22 -1.67 -11.43
N SER A 244 9.04 -1.06 -11.26
CA SER A 244 8.76 0.24 -11.84
C SER A 244 9.65 1.34 -11.27
N VAL A 245 9.95 1.28 -9.97
CA VAL A 245 10.91 2.19 -9.34
C VAL A 245 12.33 1.93 -9.87
N LEU A 246 12.72 0.67 -10.03
CA LEU A 246 14.07 0.29 -10.46
C LEU A 246 14.38 0.83 -11.86
N ALA A 247 13.41 0.78 -12.76
CA ALA A 247 13.52 1.30 -14.12
C ALA A 247 13.84 2.81 -14.18
N ARG A 248 13.63 3.55 -13.09
CA ARG A 248 13.68 5.02 -13.07
C ARG A 248 14.55 5.58 -11.93
N CYS A 249 15.08 4.75 -11.05
CA CYS A 249 15.83 5.21 -9.87
C CYS A 249 17.26 5.67 -10.19
N THR A 250 17.81 6.52 -9.33
CA THR A 250 19.23 6.92 -9.39
C THR A 250 20.14 5.82 -8.82
N GLU A 251 21.45 5.89 -9.10
CA GLU A 251 22.44 4.93 -8.55
C GLU A 251 22.44 4.89 -7.01
N ALA A 252 22.12 6.02 -6.35
CA ALA A 252 22.06 6.11 -4.90
C ALA A 252 20.92 5.26 -4.29
N VAL A 253 19.82 5.08 -5.02
CA VAL A 253 18.64 4.32 -4.58
C VAL A 253 18.80 2.83 -4.82
N LYS A 254 19.50 2.44 -5.89
CA LYS A 254 19.60 1.04 -6.35
C LYS A 254 19.93 0.01 -5.26
N PRO A 255 20.93 0.21 -4.37
CA PRO A 255 21.28 -0.81 -3.38
C PRO A 255 20.13 -1.15 -2.44
N VAL A 256 19.42 -0.13 -1.94
CA VAL A 256 18.28 -0.31 -1.03
C VAL A 256 17.11 -0.94 -1.77
N LEU A 257 16.86 -0.52 -3.01
CA LEU A 257 15.78 -1.06 -3.81
C LEU A 257 15.99 -2.54 -4.14
N LEU A 258 17.20 -2.93 -4.53
CA LEU A 258 17.57 -4.32 -4.80
C LEU A 258 17.46 -5.20 -3.56
N ASP A 259 17.78 -4.66 -2.38
CA ASP A 259 17.58 -5.33 -1.09
C ASP A 259 16.09 -5.50 -0.76
N ALA A 260 15.27 -4.46 -0.98
CA ALA A 260 13.82 -4.54 -0.80
C ALA A 260 13.16 -5.54 -1.76
N MET A 261 13.60 -5.59 -3.01
CA MET A 261 13.18 -6.58 -4.01
C MET A 261 13.55 -7.99 -3.56
N PHE A 262 14.80 -8.19 -3.13
CA PHE A 262 15.27 -9.49 -2.63
C PHE A 262 14.44 -10.00 -1.45
N ARG A 263 14.20 -9.15 -0.44
CA ARG A 263 13.33 -9.52 0.69
C ARG A 263 11.92 -9.89 0.25
N THR A 264 11.37 -9.18 -0.74
CA THR A 264 10.05 -9.50 -1.30
C THR A 264 10.07 -10.86 -2.00
N ASP A 265 11.11 -11.16 -2.78
CA ASP A 265 11.25 -12.42 -3.53
C ASP A 265 11.42 -13.63 -2.58
N VAL A 266 12.20 -13.50 -1.50
CA VAL A 266 12.33 -14.51 -0.42
C VAL A 266 10.96 -14.90 0.13
N GLU A 267 10.08 -13.93 0.25
CA GLU A 267 8.85 -14.06 1.02
C GLU A 267 7.70 -14.55 0.14
N ILE A 268 7.71 -14.18 -1.15
CA ILE A 268 6.92 -14.86 -2.18
C ILE A 268 7.26 -16.35 -2.20
N ALA A 269 8.55 -16.70 -2.20
CA ALA A 269 8.99 -18.09 -2.23
C ALA A 269 8.56 -18.83 -0.96
N LYS A 270 8.79 -18.26 0.23
CA LYS A 270 8.41 -18.84 1.52
C LYS A 270 6.91 -19.07 1.61
N LEU A 271 6.08 -18.06 1.39
CA LEU A 271 4.62 -18.19 1.46
C LEU A 271 4.05 -19.09 0.38
N GLY A 272 4.59 -19.03 -0.84
CA GLY A 272 4.18 -19.92 -1.92
C GLY A 272 4.45 -21.38 -1.58
N LEU A 273 5.54 -21.70 -0.89
CA LEU A 273 5.82 -23.06 -0.42
C LEU A 273 4.88 -23.46 0.74
N MET A 274 4.64 -22.57 1.70
CA MET A 274 3.72 -22.80 2.84
C MET A 274 2.27 -23.06 2.40
N THR A 275 1.87 -22.41 1.30
CA THR A 275 0.52 -22.52 0.73
C THR A 275 0.44 -23.57 -0.39
N HIS A 276 1.46 -24.41 -0.53
CA HIS A 276 1.55 -25.47 -1.54
C HIS A 276 1.43 -25.00 -3.01
N ARG A 277 1.76 -23.73 -3.28
CA ARG A 277 1.76 -23.12 -4.62
C ARG A 277 3.09 -23.33 -5.35
N PHE A 278 3.58 -24.57 -5.40
CA PHE A 278 4.93 -24.91 -5.91
C PHE A 278 5.19 -24.42 -7.35
N ALA A 279 4.22 -24.55 -8.25
CA ALA A 279 4.36 -24.09 -9.64
C ALA A 279 4.49 -22.55 -9.75
N ALA A 280 3.89 -21.79 -8.83
CA ALA A 280 4.05 -20.34 -8.77
C ALA A 280 5.45 -19.96 -8.28
N VAL A 281 5.92 -20.63 -7.23
CA VAL A 281 7.28 -20.46 -6.68
C VAL A 281 8.33 -20.81 -7.73
N ALA A 282 8.21 -21.96 -8.40
CA ALA A 282 9.15 -22.39 -9.42
C ALA A 282 9.27 -21.37 -10.57
N ARG A 283 8.13 -20.89 -11.10
CA ARG A 283 8.12 -19.83 -12.13
C ARG A 283 8.77 -18.53 -11.65
N HIS A 284 8.47 -18.11 -10.42
CA HIS A 284 9.07 -16.91 -9.82
C HIS A 284 10.59 -17.04 -9.68
N CYS A 285 11.06 -18.14 -9.10
CA CYS A 285 12.47 -18.48 -8.95
C CYS A 285 13.21 -18.54 -10.29
N SER A 286 12.62 -19.17 -11.31
CA SER A 286 13.22 -19.22 -12.66
C SER A 286 13.38 -17.81 -13.24
N LYS A 287 12.36 -16.96 -13.15
CA LYS A 287 12.48 -15.56 -13.62
C LYS A 287 13.54 -14.79 -12.85
N MET A 288 13.66 -15.02 -11.54
CA MET A 288 14.70 -14.38 -10.72
C MET A 288 16.10 -14.83 -11.14
N LEU A 289 16.30 -16.12 -11.41
CA LEU A 289 17.56 -16.64 -11.94
C LEU A 289 17.96 -15.95 -13.25
N TRP A 290 17.01 -15.77 -14.17
CA TRP A 290 17.26 -15.09 -15.44
C TRP A 290 17.53 -13.59 -15.29
N ARG A 291 16.80 -12.89 -14.40
CA ARG A 291 16.91 -11.43 -14.23
C ARG A 291 18.09 -11.02 -13.37
N SER A 292 18.39 -11.78 -12.33
CA SER A 292 19.46 -11.48 -11.38
C SER A 292 20.01 -12.77 -10.75
N PRO A 293 20.95 -13.45 -11.43
CA PRO A 293 21.56 -14.68 -10.92
C PRO A 293 22.14 -14.53 -9.51
N LEU A 294 22.68 -13.35 -9.18
CA LEU A 294 23.19 -13.05 -7.84
C LEU A 294 22.08 -13.07 -6.77
N GLN A 295 20.91 -12.47 -7.06
CA GLN A 295 19.79 -12.50 -6.12
C GLN A 295 19.23 -13.92 -5.98
N PHE A 296 19.19 -14.69 -7.08
CA PHE A 296 18.84 -16.11 -7.02
C PHE A 296 19.80 -16.92 -6.15
N ALA A 297 21.12 -16.72 -6.29
CA ALA A 297 22.10 -17.38 -5.43
C ALA A 297 21.92 -17.01 -3.95
N LYS A 298 21.62 -15.73 -3.64
CA LYS A 298 21.30 -15.29 -2.27
C LYS A 298 20.04 -15.96 -1.73
N LEU A 299 19.00 -16.14 -2.56
CA LEU A 299 17.76 -16.81 -2.17
C LEU A 299 18.05 -18.27 -1.79
N VAL A 300 18.75 -18.99 -2.66
CA VAL A 300 19.15 -20.39 -2.42
C VAL A 300 19.99 -20.48 -1.13
N ALA A 301 20.94 -19.57 -0.92
CA ALA A 301 21.75 -19.52 0.29
C ALA A 301 20.90 -19.23 1.54
N ALA A 302 19.91 -18.34 1.46
CA ALA A 302 19.01 -18.04 2.57
C ALA A 302 18.17 -19.27 2.96
N PHE A 303 17.58 -19.97 1.98
CA PHE A 303 16.85 -21.21 2.24
C PHE A 303 17.75 -22.32 2.77
N ALA A 304 18.97 -22.47 2.24
CA ALA A 304 19.94 -23.43 2.76
C ALA A 304 20.31 -23.12 4.22
N ALA A 305 20.51 -21.84 4.56
CA ALA A 305 20.80 -21.42 5.94
C ALA A 305 19.62 -21.67 6.89
N ILE A 306 18.37 -21.46 6.43
CA ILE A 306 17.16 -21.79 7.20
C ILE A 306 17.08 -23.30 7.44
N PHE A 307 17.28 -24.09 6.38
CA PHE A 307 17.28 -25.56 6.46
C PHE A 307 18.36 -26.09 7.41
N LEU A 308 19.59 -25.60 7.30
CA LEU A 308 20.69 -25.99 8.19
C LEU A 308 20.41 -25.64 9.66
N ARG A 309 19.79 -24.47 9.94
CA ARG A 309 19.37 -24.10 11.29
C ARG A 309 18.30 -25.03 11.85
N GLN A 310 17.34 -25.44 11.02
CA GLN A 310 16.28 -26.37 11.41
C GLN A 310 16.85 -27.77 11.70
N VAL A 311 17.70 -28.29 10.83
CA VAL A 311 18.43 -29.56 11.05
C VAL A 311 19.21 -29.49 12.36
N LYS A 312 19.97 -28.41 12.60
CA LYS A 312 20.72 -28.23 13.84
C LYS A 312 19.81 -28.21 15.08
N ARG A 313 18.65 -27.54 15.01
CA ARG A 313 17.66 -27.52 16.11
C ARG A 313 17.08 -28.91 16.37
N ALA A 314 16.65 -29.62 15.32
CA ALA A 314 16.11 -30.98 15.44
C ALA A 314 17.14 -31.97 16.03
N LEU A 315 18.42 -31.80 15.69
CA LEU A 315 19.52 -32.60 16.24
C LEU A 315 19.89 -32.24 17.69
N SER A 316 19.47 -31.07 18.19
CA SER A 316 19.79 -30.59 19.54
C SER A 316 18.71 -30.89 20.57
N GLN A 317 17.56 -31.48 20.17
CA GLN A 317 16.49 -31.85 21.09
C GLN A 317 16.66 -33.30 21.62
N PRO A 318 16.37 -33.56 22.92
CA PRO A 318 16.43 -34.90 23.49
C PRO A 318 15.42 -35.87 22.84
N GLU A 319 15.76 -37.16 22.79
CA GLU A 319 15.15 -38.23 21.97
C GLU A 319 13.67 -38.59 22.22
N SER A 320 12.91 -37.82 22.99
CA SER A 320 11.54 -38.19 23.38
C SER A 320 10.42 -37.57 22.54
N GLN A 321 10.70 -36.82 21.47
CA GLN A 321 9.68 -36.28 20.57
C GLN A 321 9.98 -36.62 19.11
N ASP A 322 8.92 -36.99 18.38
CA ASP A 322 8.95 -37.48 17.00
C ASP A 322 9.60 -36.46 16.05
N ARG A 323 10.88 -36.71 15.72
CA ARG A 323 11.75 -35.85 14.91
C ARG A 323 11.21 -35.59 13.49
N SER A 324 10.31 -36.43 12.99
CA SER A 324 9.80 -36.35 11.61
C SER A 324 8.70 -35.28 11.44
N SER A 325 7.89 -35.07 12.48
CA SER A 325 6.78 -34.11 12.46
C SER A 325 7.22 -32.66 12.69
N GLU A 326 8.33 -32.43 13.42
CA GLU A 326 8.86 -31.09 13.65
C GLU A 326 9.64 -30.51 12.46
N ILE A 327 10.42 -31.32 11.74
CA ILE A 327 11.19 -30.85 10.58
C ILE A 327 10.26 -30.42 9.43
N GLY A 328 9.08 -31.04 9.31
CA GLY A 328 8.05 -30.65 8.34
C GLY A 328 7.13 -29.52 8.85
N GLY A 329 6.72 -29.56 10.13
CA GLY A 329 5.76 -28.62 10.71
C GLY A 329 6.35 -27.26 11.15
N ASN A 330 7.59 -27.26 11.67
CA ASN A 330 8.25 -26.04 12.16
C ASN A 330 9.11 -25.34 11.08
N PHE A 331 9.32 -25.95 9.92
CA PHE A 331 9.99 -25.29 8.77
C PHE A 331 9.21 -24.07 8.28
N TRP A 332 7.89 -24.14 8.40
CA TRP A 332 6.93 -23.18 7.87
C TRP A 332 6.37 -22.22 8.93
N ASN A 333 6.57 -22.48 10.22
CA ASN A 333 6.03 -21.66 11.33
C ASN A 333 6.71 -20.29 11.52
N TYR A 334 7.55 -19.85 10.58
CA TYR A 334 8.04 -18.47 10.56
C TYR A 334 6.92 -17.56 10.04
N SER A 335 6.10 -17.13 11.00
CA SER A 335 4.90 -16.36 10.79
C SER A 335 5.09 -15.18 9.83
N ILE A 336 4.16 -15.11 8.89
CA ILE A 336 3.53 -13.91 8.29
C ILE A 336 3.60 -12.61 9.12
N HIS A 337 3.78 -12.68 10.45
CA HIS A 337 4.10 -11.55 11.34
C HIS A 337 5.44 -10.86 11.02
N GLU A 338 6.36 -11.43 10.23
CA GLU A 338 7.56 -10.67 9.82
C GLU A 338 7.27 -9.60 8.75
N PHE A 339 6.16 -9.70 8.00
CA PHE A 339 5.62 -8.59 7.19
C PHE A 339 4.70 -7.65 7.97
N ALA A 340 4.23 -8.09 9.13
CA ALA A 340 3.36 -7.34 10.00
C ALA A 340 4.09 -7.08 11.34
N ASP A 341 4.83 -5.97 11.39
CA ASP A 341 5.12 -5.27 12.64
C ASP A 341 6.31 -5.79 13.47
N SER A 342 7.55 -5.52 13.04
CA SER A 342 8.68 -5.49 13.97
C SER A 342 9.41 -4.15 14.03
N ALA A 343 8.68 -3.08 14.35
CA ALA A 343 9.32 -1.88 14.90
C ALA A 343 10.08 -2.15 16.21
N GLU A 344 9.99 -3.35 16.80
CA GLU A 344 10.76 -3.77 17.99
C GLU A 344 12.09 -4.47 17.66
N ASN A 345 12.36 -4.81 16.40
CA ASN A 345 13.66 -5.37 16.03
C ASN A 345 14.71 -4.26 15.96
N ALA A 346 15.72 -4.30 16.84
CA ALA A 346 16.79 -3.29 16.90
C ALA A 346 17.51 -3.11 15.55
N ASN A 347 17.71 -4.19 14.78
CA ASN A 347 18.33 -4.13 13.46
C ASN A 347 17.42 -3.42 12.44
N HIS A 348 16.10 -3.56 12.57
CA HIS A 348 15.13 -2.87 11.72
C HIS A 348 15.11 -1.37 11.99
N ARG A 349 15.19 -0.96 13.27
CA ARG A 349 15.31 0.46 13.66
C ARG A 349 16.57 1.12 13.11
N VAL A 350 17.72 0.44 13.22
CA VAL A 350 19.00 0.92 12.67
C VAL A 350 18.93 1.02 11.14
N GLY A 351 18.25 0.07 10.49
CA GLY A 351 17.98 0.14 9.05
C GLY A 351 17.18 1.39 8.67
N LEU A 352 16.06 1.64 9.35
CA LEU A 352 15.21 2.80 9.09
C LEU A 352 15.89 4.14 9.40
N SER A 353 16.71 4.23 10.46
CA SER A 353 17.47 5.46 10.75
C SER A 353 18.49 5.76 9.65
N ASN A 354 19.13 4.74 9.09
CA ASN A 354 20.06 4.92 7.97
C ASN A 354 19.32 5.39 6.70
N LEU A 355 18.12 4.87 6.46
CA LEU A 355 17.27 5.30 5.35
C LEU A 355 16.80 6.75 5.53
N ALA A 356 16.47 7.18 6.76
CA ALA A 356 16.14 8.57 7.07
C ALA A 356 17.28 9.53 6.73
N VAL A 357 18.53 9.18 7.08
CA VAL A 357 19.72 9.98 6.72
C VAL A 357 19.92 10.06 5.21
N MET A 358 19.57 9.01 4.45
CA MET A 358 19.58 9.07 2.99
C MET A 358 18.47 9.98 2.46
N ASP A 359 17.29 9.92 3.06
CA ASP A 359 16.16 10.74 2.67
C ASP A 359 16.42 12.24 2.90
N GLU A 360 17.00 12.63 4.03
CA GLU A 360 17.39 14.02 4.30
C GLU A 360 18.41 14.57 3.29
N LYS A 361 19.27 13.70 2.76
CA LYS A 361 20.28 14.07 1.75
C LYS A 361 19.70 14.14 0.33
N LEU A 362 18.86 13.18 -0.05
CA LEU A 362 18.38 13.01 -1.42
C LEU A 362 17.08 13.81 -1.70
N GLY A 363 16.22 13.94 -0.70
CA GLY A 363 14.89 14.54 -0.82
C GLY A 363 14.89 15.98 -1.29
N PRO A 364 15.60 16.91 -0.62
CA PRO A 364 15.66 18.31 -1.03
C PRO A 364 16.20 18.51 -2.46
N ALA A 365 17.02 17.57 -2.94
CA ALA A 365 17.60 17.60 -4.29
C ALA A 365 16.72 16.91 -5.36
N GLY A 366 15.61 16.26 -4.96
CA GLY A 366 14.79 15.44 -5.87
C GLY A 366 15.57 14.26 -6.48
N ALA A 367 16.60 13.78 -5.80
CA ALA A 367 17.62 12.89 -6.38
C ALA A 367 17.28 11.38 -6.25
N TYR A 368 16.01 11.04 -6.06
CA TYR A 368 15.56 9.64 -5.95
C TYR A 368 15.36 8.98 -7.32
N LEU A 369 14.72 9.70 -8.25
CA LEU A 369 14.35 9.19 -9.57
C LEU A 369 14.96 10.05 -10.67
N MET A 370 15.46 9.41 -11.72
CA MET A 370 15.90 10.07 -12.96
C MET A 370 14.71 10.64 -13.76
N ARG A 371 13.53 10.03 -13.64
CA ARG A 371 12.27 10.46 -14.28
C ARG A 371 11.07 10.14 -13.39
N LEU A 372 10.10 11.06 -13.33
CA LEU A 372 8.82 10.86 -12.66
C LEU A 372 7.98 9.78 -13.39
N PRO A 373 7.00 9.16 -12.72
CA PRO A 373 6.11 8.20 -13.38
C PRO A 373 5.30 8.91 -14.46
N GLU A 374 5.33 8.40 -15.70
CA GLU A 374 4.45 8.91 -16.74
C GLU A 374 3.01 8.44 -16.45
N GLN A 375 2.08 9.38 -16.25
CA GLN A 375 0.62 9.14 -16.22
C GLN A 375 0.17 7.91 -15.40
N GLY A 376 0.72 7.71 -14.19
CA GLY A 376 0.29 6.60 -13.33
C GLY A 376 0.57 5.22 -13.93
N THR A 377 1.51 5.11 -14.88
CA THR A 377 1.85 3.84 -15.52
C THR A 377 3.04 3.16 -14.84
N LEU A 378 2.91 1.86 -14.59
CA LEU A 378 4.04 0.98 -14.32
C LEU A 378 4.92 0.90 -15.59
N THR A 379 6.00 1.66 -15.64
CA THR A 379 7.08 1.43 -16.62
C THR A 379 7.85 0.18 -16.22
N THR A 380 7.93 -0.84 -17.09
CA THR A 380 8.87 -1.96 -16.90
C THR A 380 10.10 -1.76 -17.79
N PRO A 381 11.29 -2.28 -17.44
CA PRO A 381 12.51 -2.05 -18.21
C PRO A 381 12.50 -2.52 -19.68
N ASN A 382 11.49 -3.25 -20.16
CA ASN A 382 11.48 -3.95 -21.45
C ASN A 382 10.22 -3.68 -22.32
N GLU A 383 9.70 -2.45 -22.39
CA GLU A 383 8.57 -2.17 -23.30
C GLU A 383 8.94 -2.18 -24.80
N ASP A 384 10.23 -2.32 -25.17
CA ASP A 384 10.67 -2.36 -26.59
C ASP A 384 10.86 -3.78 -27.19
N THR A 385 10.50 -4.87 -26.50
CA THR A 385 10.54 -6.21 -27.12
C THR A 385 9.34 -7.07 -26.76
N ASN A 386 8.48 -7.30 -27.75
CA ASN A 386 7.53 -8.40 -27.94
C ASN A 386 6.75 -8.90 -26.71
N SER A 387 5.46 -8.56 -26.74
CA SER A 387 4.30 -9.36 -26.32
C SER A 387 4.59 -10.70 -25.62
N ASP A 388 4.52 -10.71 -24.29
CA ASP A 388 3.90 -11.83 -23.56
C ASP A 388 3.42 -11.34 -22.20
N SER A 389 2.11 -11.09 -22.11
CA SER A 389 1.42 -10.57 -20.93
C SER A 389 1.63 -11.51 -19.74
N LEU A 390 2.01 -10.95 -18.60
CA LEU A 390 2.41 -11.67 -17.39
C LEU A 390 1.36 -12.63 -16.82
N LEU A 391 0.05 -12.49 -17.10
CA LEU A 391 -1.01 -13.29 -16.48
C LEU A 391 -2.28 -13.37 -17.36
N ARG A 392 -2.34 -14.30 -18.34
CA ARG A 392 -3.64 -14.79 -18.82
C ARG A 392 -4.40 -15.47 -17.66
N PRO A 393 -5.75 -15.43 -17.63
CA PRO A 393 -6.55 -15.96 -16.52
C PRO A 393 -6.21 -17.42 -16.22
N LEU A 394 -6.15 -17.74 -14.94
CA LEU A 394 -6.04 -19.09 -14.41
C LEU A 394 -7.38 -19.81 -14.64
N GLU A 395 -7.53 -20.48 -15.79
CA GLU A 395 -8.47 -21.58 -15.94
C GLU A 395 -7.72 -22.89 -15.79
N THR A 396 -7.95 -23.57 -14.66
CA THR A 396 -8.16 -25.02 -14.56
C THR A 396 -8.69 -25.35 -13.18
#